data_AF-A0A3C0YTM7-F1
#
_entry.id   AF-A0A3C0YTM7-F1
#
_cell.length_a   1.000
_cell.length_b   1.000
_cell.length_c   1.000
_cell.angle_alpha   90.00
_cell.angle_beta   90.00
_cell.angle_gamma   90.00
#
_symmetry.space_group_name_H-M   'P 1'
#
loop_
_entity.id
_entity.type
_entity.pdbx_description
1 polymer ?
#
loop_
_entity_poly.entity_id
_entity_poly.type
_entity_poly.pdbx_seq_one_letter_code
_entity_poly.pdbx_strand_id
1 'polypeptide(L)'
;MISEGGSMGNAIANAVSQGLAVGSKLAAGNVIKNHLLGQDLKKRSGDLARAVDGWKESAFDAVVGVRENSAVDRYKYLLGDEKVTITPKRAKFLAIPMPDALTEAGVLQGDYRAGSGQSLKDIIENSFLMKSKSGGLFIAKKFGKTDRSIKPLFILKKSVVVMGTGALAAGVLESADDITNEIANKIEKNV
;
A
#
# COMPACT_ATOMS: atom_id res chain seq x y z
N MET A 1 -12.03 -36.30 -1.88
CA MET A 1 -11.80 -37.56 -1.14
C MET A 1 -10.50 -37.39 -0.36
N ILE A 2 -10.60 -37.05 0.91
CA ILE A 2 -9.45 -37.07 1.83
C ILE A 2 -9.46 -38.48 2.43
N SER A 3 -8.37 -39.22 2.23
CA SER A 3 -8.18 -40.57 2.76
C SER A 3 -8.41 -40.59 4.26
N GLU A 4 -9.00 -41.68 4.77
CA GLU A 4 -9.08 -41.99 6.21
C GLU A 4 -7.67 -42.09 6.81
N GLY A 5 -7.06 -40.94 7.13
CA GLY A 5 -5.95 -40.89 8.05
C GLY A 5 -6.46 -41.35 9.41
N GLY A 6 -5.76 -42.29 10.05
CA GLY A 6 -6.01 -42.63 11.46
C GLY A 6 -6.03 -41.38 12.34
N SER A 7 -6.55 -41.48 13.56
CA SER A 7 -6.72 -40.35 14.49
C SER A 7 -5.47 -39.45 14.60
N MET A 8 -4.28 -40.03 14.54
CA MET A 8 -2.99 -39.35 14.55
C MET A 8 -2.72 -38.51 13.28
N GLY A 9 -3.10 -38.99 12.10
CA GLY A 9 -2.95 -38.25 10.84
C GLY A 9 -3.86 -37.01 10.80
N ASN A 10 -5.09 -37.14 11.31
CA ASN A 10 -6.00 -36.01 11.46
C ASN A 10 -5.51 -35.00 12.50
N ALA A 11 -4.90 -35.47 13.60
CA ALA A 11 -4.31 -34.60 14.62
C ALA A 11 -3.15 -33.76 14.05
N ILE A 12 -2.23 -34.39 13.30
CA ILE A 12 -1.11 -33.69 12.65
C ILE A 12 -1.64 -32.69 11.61
N ALA A 13 -2.58 -33.09 10.76
CA ALA A 13 -3.16 -32.20 9.76
C ALA A 13 -3.80 -30.96 10.42
N ASN A 14 -4.56 -31.15 11.50
CA ASN A 14 -5.14 -30.05 12.27
C ASN A 14 -4.07 -29.16 12.91
N ALA A 15 -3.01 -29.74 13.47
CA ALA A 15 -1.93 -29.01 14.10
C ALA A 15 -1.17 -28.13 13.09
N VAL A 16 -0.80 -28.67 11.93
CA VAL A 16 -0.20 -27.92 10.82
C VAL A 16 -1.12 -26.79 10.40
N SER A 17 -2.41 -27.11 10.25
CA SER A 17 -3.42 -26.14 9.84
C SER A 17 -3.61 -25.00 10.83
N GLN A 18 -3.43 -25.24 12.14
CA GLN A 18 -3.45 -24.22 13.17
C GLN A 18 -2.14 -23.41 13.20
N GLY A 19 -1.00 -24.08 13.05
CA GLY A 19 0.32 -23.45 12.97
C GLY A 19 0.40 -22.47 11.82
N LEU A 20 -0.06 -22.86 10.63
CA LEU A 20 -0.16 -21.99 9.45
C LEU A 20 -1.05 -20.76 9.70
N ALA A 21 -2.17 -20.93 10.43
CA ALA A 21 -3.08 -19.83 10.75
C ALA A 21 -2.42 -18.76 11.64
N VAL A 22 -1.57 -19.20 12.57
CA VAL A 22 -0.85 -18.30 13.49
C VAL A 22 0.35 -17.70 12.77
N GLY A 23 1.13 -18.51 12.08
CA GLY A 23 2.31 -18.10 11.31
C GLY A 23 1.99 -17.04 10.27
N SER A 24 0.90 -17.19 9.50
CA SER A 24 0.52 -16.17 8.51
C SER A 24 0.16 -14.83 9.14
N LYS A 25 -0.45 -14.82 10.33
CA LYS A 25 -0.72 -13.59 11.07
C LYS A 25 0.55 -12.93 11.61
N LEU A 26 1.51 -13.74 12.06
CA LEU A 26 2.83 -13.23 12.48
C LEU A 26 3.56 -12.59 11.30
N ALA A 27 3.57 -13.26 10.15
CA ALA A 27 4.16 -12.74 8.92
C ALA A 27 3.49 -11.44 8.45
N ALA A 28 2.15 -11.35 8.51
CA ALA A 28 1.43 -10.10 8.27
C ALA A 28 1.87 -8.99 9.23
N GLY A 29 2.02 -9.31 10.52
CA GLY A 29 2.55 -8.40 11.53
C GLY A 29 3.98 -7.92 11.22
N ASN A 30 4.84 -8.80 10.72
CA ASN A 30 6.21 -8.48 10.31
C ASN A 30 6.23 -7.54 9.11
N VAL A 31 5.45 -7.84 8.06
CA VAL A 31 5.25 -6.96 6.89
C VAL A 31 4.83 -5.56 7.34
N ILE A 32 3.84 -5.47 8.23
CA ILE A 32 3.38 -4.19 8.75
C ILE A 32 4.52 -3.47 9.47
N LYS A 33 5.18 -4.14 10.42
CA LYS A 33 6.14 -3.51 11.33
C LYS A 33 7.41 -3.04 10.62
N ASN A 34 7.97 -3.86 9.73
CA ASN A 34 9.28 -3.59 9.16
C ASN A 34 9.17 -2.87 7.81
N HIS A 35 8.25 -3.32 6.94
CA HIS A 35 8.17 -2.82 5.57
C HIS A 35 7.22 -1.64 5.40
N LEU A 36 6.13 -1.57 6.18
CA LEU A 36 5.11 -0.50 6.05
C LEU A 36 5.25 0.67 7.03
N LEU A 37 6.11 0.55 8.05
CA LEU A 37 6.32 1.61 9.04
C LEU A 37 7.63 2.41 8.87
N GLY A 38 8.44 2.16 7.83
CA GLY A 38 9.60 3.03 7.60
C GLY A 38 10.64 2.59 6.59
N GLN A 39 10.74 1.29 6.23
CA GLN A 39 11.75 0.84 5.27
C GLN A 39 11.32 1.04 3.82
N ASP A 40 10.17 0.48 3.41
CA ASP A 40 9.81 0.43 1.99
C ASP A 40 8.75 1.46 1.60
N LEU A 41 7.80 1.74 2.50
CA LEU A 41 6.72 2.71 2.27
C LEU A 41 6.65 3.74 3.38
N LYS A 42 6.67 5.04 2.99
CA LYS A 42 6.42 6.15 3.91
C LYS A 42 4.94 6.17 4.30
N LYS A 43 4.64 5.90 5.57
CA LYS A 43 3.28 5.89 6.12
C LYS A 43 2.64 7.29 6.08
N ARG A 44 1.41 7.38 5.56
CA ARG A 44 0.58 8.61 5.56
C ARG A 44 -0.61 8.54 6.51
N SER A 45 -1.47 7.52 6.38
CA SER A 45 -2.68 7.35 7.21
C SER A 45 -2.74 6.03 7.99
N GLY A 46 -1.84 5.09 7.70
CA GLY A 46 -1.81 3.75 8.32
C GLY A 46 -2.90 2.79 7.84
N ASP A 47 -3.81 3.22 6.96
CA ASP A 47 -4.91 2.37 6.48
C ASP A 47 -4.41 1.14 5.71
N LEU A 48 -3.33 1.30 4.93
CA LEU A 48 -2.70 0.19 4.23
C LEU A 48 -2.16 -0.86 5.20
N ALA A 49 -1.48 -0.42 6.26
CA ALA A 49 -0.98 -1.31 7.30
C ALA A 49 -2.11 -2.05 8.03
N ARG A 50 -3.25 -1.40 8.28
CA ARG A 50 -4.41 -2.07 8.90
C ARG A 50 -5.10 -3.10 8.00
N ALA A 51 -4.89 -3.02 6.69
CA ALA A 51 -5.53 -3.91 5.74
C ALA A 51 -4.68 -5.12 5.34
N VAL A 52 -3.39 -5.12 5.70
CA VAL A 52 -2.54 -6.30 5.57
C VAL A 52 -2.92 -7.28 6.67
N ASP A 53 -3.24 -8.50 6.29
CA ASP A 53 -3.68 -9.57 7.18
C ASP A 53 -3.11 -10.91 6.71
N GLY A 54 -3.10 -11.88 7.63
CA GLY A 54 -2.77 -13.28 7.36
C GLY A 54 -3.99 -14.16 7.56
N TRP A 55 -4.38 -14.92 6.54
CA TRP A 55 -5.52 -15.82 6.63
C TRP A 55 -5.24 -17.16 5.97
N LYS A 56 -6.10 -18.13 6.24
CA LYS A 56 -6.05 -19.44 5.58
C LYS A 56 -6.90 -19.46 4.34
N GLU A 57 -6.36 -20.00 3.26
CA GLU A 57 -7.14 -20.36 2.08
C GLU A 57 -7.55 -21.83 2.11
N SER A 58 -6.70 -22.70 2.67
CA SER A 58 -7.00 -24.13 2.79
C SER A 58 -6.43 -24.74 4.07
N ALA A 59 -6.52 -26.06 4.20
CA ALA A 59 -5.95 -26.77 5.35
C ALA A 59 -4.42 -26.62 5.42
N PHE A 60 -3.76 -26.52 4.28
CA PHE A 60 -2.30 -26.48 4.16
C PHE A 60 -1.79 -25.24 3.43
N ASP A 61 -2.67 -24.24 3.28
CA ASP A 61 -2.33 -23.01 2.56
C ASP A 61 -2.84 -21.79 3.33
N ALA A 62 -1.97 -20.79 3.41
CA ALA A 62 -2.22 -19.54 4.07
C ALA A 62 -1.58 -18.39 3.29
N VAL A 63 -2.32 -17.29 3.22
CA VAL A 63 -1.96 -16.12 2.43
C VAL A 63 -1.74 -14.94 3.35
N VAL A 64 -0.73 -14.14 3.01
CA VAL A 64 -0.46 -12.83 3.62
C VAL A 64 -0.69 -11.78 2.54
N GLY A 65 -1.56 -10.82 2.82
CA GLY A 65 -1.90 -9.82 1.81
C GLY A 65 -2.98 -8.87 2.25
N VAL A 66 -3.59 -8.19 1.28
CA VAL A 66 -4.73 -7.31 1.50
C VAL A 66 -6.00 -8.05 1.10
N ARG A 67 -6.98 -8.10 2.00
CA ARG A 67 -8.28 -8.73 1.70
C ARG A 67 -8.99 -8.02 0.56
N GLU A 68 -9.63 -8.83 -0.29
CA GLU A 68 -10.53 -8.34 -1.32
C GLU A 68 -11.63 -7.45 -0.72
N ASN A 69 -12.06 -6.44 -1.45
CA ASN A 69 -13.05 -5.44 -1.02
C ASN A 69 -12.66 -4.56 0.18
N SER A 70 -11.40 -4.60 0.63
CA SER A 70 -10.91 -3.62 1.61
C SER A 70 -10.86 -2.21 0.99
N ALA A 71 -10.97 -1.18 1.83
CA ALA A 71 -10.91 0.23 1.38
C ALA A 71 -9.59 0.60 0.66
N VAL A 72 -8.57 -0.25 0.76
CA VAL A 72 -7.24 -0.07 0.18
C VAL A 72 -6.87 -1.17 -0.81
N ASP A 73 -7.79 -2.04 -1.21
CA ASP A 73 -7.55 -3.08 -2.25
C ASP A 73 -7.02 -2.46 -3.54
N ARG A 74 -7.52 -1.27 -3.91
CA ARG A 74 -7.03 -0.46 -5.04
C ARG A 74 -5.55 -0.06 -4.95
N TYR A 75 -4.90 -0.23 -3.80
CA TYR A 75 -3.50 0.10 -3.55
C TYR A 75 -2.63 -1.14 -3.25
N LYS A 76 -3.18 -2.35 -3.34
CA LYS A 76 -2.44 -3.59 -3.04
C LYS A 76 -1.19 -3.77 -3.90
N TYR A 77 -1.20 -3.24 -5.12
CA TYR A 77 -0.05 -3.28 -6.03
C TYR A 77 1.20 -2.60 -5.46
N LEU A 78 1.06 -1.70 -4.48
CA LEU A 78 2.22 -1.09 -3.81
C LEU A 78 3.02 -2.11 -3.00
N LEU A 79 2.39 -3.21 -2.60
CA LEU A 79 2.98 -4.23 -1.72
C LEU A 79 3.64 -5.39 -2.48
N GLY A 80 3.23 -5.62 -3.73
CA GLY A 80 3.82 -6.62 -4.61
C GLY A 80 5.06 -6.08 -5.34
N ASP A 81 5.54 -6.80 -6.35
CA ASP A 81 6.63 -6.41 -7.26
C ASP A 81 6.12 -5.88 -8.62
N GLU A 82 4.81 -5.77 -8.75
CA GLU A 82 4.15 -5.40 -10.00
C GLU A 82 4.44 -3.96 -10.43
N LYS A 83 4.52 -3.76 -11.74
CA LYS A 83 4.60 -2.45 -12.37
C LYS A 83 3.21 -1.99 -12.79
N VAL A 84 2.67 -0.97 -12.12
CA VAL A 84 1.35 -0.42 -12.41
C VAL A 84 1.46 0.97 -13.02
N THR A 85 0.74 1.18 -14.13
CA THR A 85 0.61 2.52 -14.73
C THR A 85 -0.69 3.16 -14.29
N ILE A 86 -0.59 4.25 -13.54
CA ILE A 86 -1.72 5.07 -13.13
C ILE A 86 -2.01 6.09 -14.22
N THR A 87 -3.26 6.16 -14.66
CA THR A 87 -3.77 7.13 -15.63
C THR A 87 -4.99 7.87 -15.06
N PRO A 88 -5.24 9.11 -15.51
CA PRO A 88 -6.40 9.86 -15.07
C PRO A 88 -7.66 9.28 -15.73
N LYS A 89 -8.70 8.99 -14.93
CA LYS A 89 -9.94 8.38 -15.43
C LYS A 89 -10.92 9.36 -16.08
N ARG A 90 -10.98 10.59 -15.55
CA ARG A 90 -11.96 11.63 -15.96
C ARG A 90 -11.32 12.95 -16.37
N ALA A 91 -9.99 13.07 -16.26
CA ALA A 91 -9.25 14.29 -16.53
C ALA A 91 -8.14 14.02 -17.54
N LYS A 92 -7.58 15.08 -18.15
CA LYS A 92 -6.47 14.95 -19.10
C LYS A 92 -5.12 14.66 -18.45
N PHE A 93 -4.97 15.05 -17.18
CA PHE A 93 -3.73 14.92 -16.43
C PHE A 93 -4.00 14.44 -15.00
N LEU A 94 -3.07 13.68 -14.45
CA LEU A 94 -2.90 13.45 -13.02
C LEU A 94 -2.21 14.65 -12.40
N ALA A 95 -2.76 15.13 -11.30
CA ALA A 95 -2.11 16.11 -10.45
C ALA A 95 -1.32 15.40 -9.35
N ILE A 96 0.00 15.43 -9.46
CA ILE A 96 0.90 14.84 -8.47
C ILE A 96 1.37 15.98 -7.56
N PRO A 97 1.14 15.89 -6.24
CA PRO A 97 1.53 16.94 -5.32
C PRO A 97 3.05 17.04 -5.19
N MET A 98 3.53 18.28 -5.21
CA MET A 98 4.91 18.66 -4.90
C MET A 98 5.05 18.90 -3.38
N PRO A 99 6.27 18.94 -2.82
CA PRO A 99 6.48 19.15 -1.39
C PRO A 99 5.75 20.38 -0.82
N ASP A 100 5.69 21.50 -1.56
CA ASP A 100 4.99 22.71 -1.14
C ASP A 100 3.45 22.54 -1.03
N ALA A 101 2.87 21.50 -1.63
CA ALA A 101 1.45 21.17 -1.49
C ALA A 101 1.18 20.17 -0.34
N LEU A 102 2.24 19.66 0.31
CA LEU A 102 2.16 18.60 1.31
C LEU A 102 2.56 19.10 2.71
N THR A 103 1.90 18.60 3.74
CA THR A 103 2.33 18.72 5.13
C THR A 103 3.63 17.94 5.34
N GLU A 104 4.29 18.11 6.49
CA GLU A 104 5.45 17.29 6.86
C GLU A 104 5.14 15.79 6.86
N ALA A 105 3.90 15.43 7.19
CA ALA A 105 3.38 14.06 7.13
C ALA A 105 3.09 13.56 5.70
N GLY A 106 3.26 14.40 4.67
CA GLY A 106 3.03 14.03 3.27
C GLY A 106 1.56 13.99 2.86
N VAL A 107 0.67 14.62 3.64
CA VAL A 107 -0.76 14.79 3.31
C VAL A 107 -0.95 16.14 2.64
N LEU A 108 -1.94 16.31 1.76
CA LEU A 108 -2.22 17.61 1.16
C LEU A 108 -2.53 18.66 2.25
N GLN A 109 -1.91 19.84 2.18
CA GLN A 109 -2.11 20.90 3.18
C GLN A 109 -3.49 21.58 3.08
N GLY A 110 -4.23 21.38 2.00
CA GLY A 110 -5.54 21.98 1.77
C GLY A 110 -6.54 21.00 1.21
N ASP A 111 -7.82 21.37 1.25
CA ASP A 111 -8.86 20.63 0.56
C ASP A 111 -8.84 20.99 -0.93
N TYR A 112 -8.14 20.16 -1.69
CA TYR A 112 -8.03 20.29 -3.15
C TYR A 112 -9.02 19.37 -3.88
N ARG A 113 -10.13 18.99 -3.23
CA ARG A 113 -11.16 18.17 -3.86
C ARG A 113 -11.91 19.00 -4.89
N ALA A 114 -11.57 18.78 -6.15
CA ALA A 114 -12.35 19.33 -7.23
C ALA A 114 -13.68 18.62 -7.37
N GLY A 115 -14.77 19.39 -7.21
CA GLY A 115 -16.11 18.95 -7.57
C GLY A 115 -16.22 18.66 -9.07
N SER A 116 -17.32 18.02 -9.49
CA SER A 116 -17.58 17.76 -10.90
C SER A 116 -17.55 19.06 -11.71
N GLY A 117 -16.62 19.16 -12.66
CA GLY A 117 -16.51 20.32 -13.56
C GLY A 117 -15.57 21.44 -13.09
N GLN A 118 -15.01 21.37 -11.88
CA GLN A 118 -13.99 22.32 -11.42
C GLN A 118 -12.59 21.76 -11.69
N SER A 119 -11.65 22.62 -12.09
CA SER A 119 -10.23 22.27 -12.13
C SER A 119 -9.54 22.68 -10.83
N LEU A 120 -8.42 22.03 -10.51
CA LEU A 120 -7.60 22.43 -9.36
C LEU A 120 -7.18 23.91 -9.39
N LYS A 121 -7.02 24.48 -10.59
CA LYS A 121 -6.71 25.91 -10.74
C LYS A 121 -7.85 26.79 -10.22
N ASP A 122 -9.09 26.35 -10.41
CA ASP A 122 -10.27 27.16 -10.06
C ASP A 122 -10.52 27.19 -8.54
N ILE A 123 -10.00 26.19 -7.83
CA ILE A 123 -10.20 26.01 -6.39
C ILE A 123 -9.03 26.60 -5.59
N ILE A 124 -7.83 26.54 -6.15
CA ILE A 124 -6.65 27.09 -5.50
C ILE A 124 -6.58 28.58 -5.82
N GLU A 125 -6.90 29.40 -4.83
CA GLU A 125 -6.80 30.85 -4.93
C GLU A 125 -5.39 31.29 -5.36
N ASN A 126 -5.31 32.29 -6.24
CA ASN A 126 -4.07 32.83 -6.79
C ASN A 126 -3.18 31.78 -7.47
N SER A 127 -3.81 30.74 -8.04
CA SER A 127 -3.11 29.72 -8.81
C SER A 127 -3.19 29.91 -10.31
N PHE A 128 -2.18 29.41 -11.00
CA PHE A 128 -2.09 29.46 -12.45
C PHE A 128 -1.31 28.28 -13.00
N LEU A 129 -1.48 28.03 -14.30
CA LEU A 129 -0.72 27.03 -15.02
C LEU A 129 0.65 27.59 -15.40
N MET A 130 1.69 26.83 -15.09
CA MET A 130 3.06 27.14 -15.43
C MET A 130 3.63 26.01 -16.29
N LYS A 131 4.42 26.35 -17.31
CA LYS A 131 5.15 25.38 -18.12
C LYS A 131 6.64 25.55 -17.87
N SER A 132 7.35 24.47 -17.55
CA SER A 132 8.82 24.51 -17.46
C SER A 132 9.44 24.63 -18.85
N LYS A 133 10.71 25.04 -18.90
CA LYS A 133 11.50 25.06 -20.15
C LYS A 133 11.56 23.69 -20.82
N SER A 134 11.54 22.61 -20.04
CA SER A 134 11.48 21.22 -20.52
C SER A 134 10.09 20.73 -20.93
N GLY A 135 9.08 21.60 -20.89
CA GLY A 135 7.71 21.28 -21.32
C GLY A 135 6.84 20.59 -20.26
N GLY A 136 7.32 20.45 -19.03
CA GLY A 136 6.51 20.00 -17.90
C GLY A 136 5.42 21.01 -17.56
N LEU A 137 4.23 20.55 -17.20
CA LEU A 137 3.09 21.40 -16.85
C LEU A 137 2.86 21.34 -15.33
N PHE A 138 2.60 22.49 -14.72
CA PHE A 138 2.45 22.64 -13.28
C PHE A 138 1.26 23.52 -12.94
N ILE A 139 0.68 23.29 -11.76
CA ILE A 139 -0.18 24.27 -11.09
C ILE A 139 0.68 24.93 -10.02
N ALA A 140 0.88 26.24 -10.13
CA ALA A 140 1.65 27.02 -9.16
C ALA A 140 0.73 28.02 -8.45
N LYS A 141 1.07 28.36 -7.21
CA LYS A 141 0.38 29.39 -6.42
C LYS A 141 1.34 30.54 -6.11
N LYS A 142 0.85 31.77 -6.21
CA LYS A 142 1.59 32.96 -5.76
C LYS A 142 1.25 33.22 -4.29
N PHE A 143 2.26 33.20 -3.41
CA PHE A 143 2.10 33.41 -1.96
C PHE A 143 2.32 34.86 -1.51
N GLY A 144 2.67 35.78 -2.42
CA GLY A 144 2.92 37.19 -2.10
C GLY A 144 2.89 38.08 -3.35
N LYS A 145 3.39 39.31 -3.24
CA LYS A 145 3.35 40.28 -4.36
C LYS A 145 4.47 40.06 -5.39
N THR A 146 5.60 39.48 -4.99
CA THR A 146 6.79 39.29 -5.84
C THR A 146 6.78 37.93 -6.54
N ASP A 147 7.43 37.82 -7.70
CA ASP A 147 7.46 36.55 -8.46
C ASP A 147 8.32 35.47 -7.80
N ARG A 148 9.21 35.85 -6.88
CA ARG A 148 9.93 34.91 -5.99
C ARG A 148 9.00 34.16 -5.02
N SER A 149 7.73 34.56 -4.90
CA SER A 149 6.73 33.90 -4.06
C SER A 149 5.90 32.85 -4.81
N ILE A 150 6.24 32.54 -6.07
CA ILE A 150 5.56 31.51 -6.85
C ILE A 150 6.11 30.14 -6.45
N LYS A 151 5.24 29.27 -5.96
CA LYS A 151 5.59 27.87 -5.64
C LYS A 151 4.78 26.89 -6.48
N PRO A 152 5.41 25.91 -7.15
CA PRO A 152 4.69 24.84 -7.83
C PRO A 152 4.07 23.90 -6.79
N LEU A 153 2.75 23.75 -6.83
CA LEU A 153 2.01 22.87 -5.91
C LEU A 153 1.78 21.49 -6.52
N PHE A 154 1.51 21.42 -7.82
CA PHE A 154 1.27 20.15 -8.50
C PHE A 154 2.01 20.08 -9.82
N ILE A 155 2.56 18.92 -10.14
CA ILE A 155 2.99 18.58 -11.49
C ILE A 155 1.89 17.80 -12.20
N LEU A 156 1.61 18.17 -13.45
CA LEU A 156 0.59 17.57 -14.29
C LEU A 156 1.23 16.56 -15.25
N LYS A 157 0.84 15.29 -15.12
CA LYS A 157 1.36 14.18 -15.92
C LYS A 157 0.23 13.41 -16.58
N LYS A 158 0.44 12.88 -17.79
CA LYS A 158 -0.56 12.04 -18.48
C LYS A 158 -0.69 10.65 -17.83
N SER A 159 0.41 10.13 -17.31
CA SER A 159 0.48 8.86 -16.61
C SER A 159 1.67 8.86 -15.65
N VAL A 160 1.62 7.97 -14.67
CA VAL A 160 2.72 7.68 -13.75
C VAL A 160 2.88 6.17 -13.71
N VAL A 161 4.13 5.72 -13.81
CA VAL A 161 4.47 4.32 -13.57
C VAL A 161 4.91 4.22 -12.11
N VAL A 162 4.28 3.32 -11.37
CA VAL A 162 4.61 2.98 -9.99
C VAL A 162 5.08 1.54 -9.95
N MET A 163 6.18 1.30 -9.27
CA MET A 163 6.70 -0.03 -8.99
C MET A 163 6.28 -0.39 -7.55
N GLY A 164 5.72 -1.57 -7.37
CA GLY A 164 5.51 -2.11 -6.02
C GLY A 164 6.84 -2.36 -5.31
N THR A 165 6.80 -2.44 -3.98
CA THR A 165 8.02 -2.54 -3.17
C THR A 165 8.50 -3.97 -2.92
N GLY A 166 7.69 -4.98 -3.22
CA GLY A 166 7.96 -6.38 -2.86
C GLY A 166 7.83 -6.66 -1.36
N ALA A 167 7.25 -5.74 -0.58
CA ALA A 167 7.16 -5.81 0.88
C ALA A 167 6.48 -7.08 1.39
N LEU A 168 5.50 -7.62 0.67
CA LEU A 168 4.84 -8.88 1.06
C LEU A 168 5.79 -10.07 0.97
N ALA A 169 6.48 -10.21 -0.18
CA ALA A 169 7.41 -11.31 -0.39
C ALA A 169 8.57 -11.24 0.61
N ALA A 170 9.15 -10.06 0.80
CA ALA A 170 10.23 -9.86 1.77
C ALA A 170 9.80 -10.21 3.19
N GLY A 171 8.68 -9.64 3.67
CA GLY A 171 8.24 -9.88 5.05
C GLY A 171 7.80 -11.31 5.32
N VAL A 172 7.25 -12.02 4.32
CA VAL A 172 6.93 -13.46 4.43
C VAL A 172 8.21 -14.30 4.50
N LEU A 173 9.20 -14.02 3.64
CA LEU A 173 10.48 -14.73 3.64
C LEU A 173 11.24 -14.53 4.96
N GLU A 174 11.25 -13.32 5.49
CA GLU A 174 11.85 -13.02 6.80
C GLU A 174 11.14 -13.73 7.96
N SER A 175 9.86 -14.05 7.80
CA SER A 175 9.06 -14.73 8.83
C SER A 175 9.02 -16.25 8.66
N ALA A 176 9.77 -16.81 7.70
CA ALA A 176 9.71 -18.23 7.37
C ALA A 176 10.04 -19.11 8.59
N ASP A 177 11.09 -18.76 9.34
CA ASP A 177 11.51 -19.50 10.53
C ASP A 177 10.43 -19.44 11.63
N ASP A 178 9.82 -18.28 11.85
CA ASP A 178 8.74 -18.11 12.83
C ASP A 178 7.51 -18.94 12.45
N ILE A 179 7.15 -18.97 11.16
CA ILE A 179 6.06 -19.82 10.64
C ILE A 179 6.37 -21.30 10.89
N THR A 180 7.59 -21.75 10.56
CA THR A 180 8.01 -23.13 10.76
C THR A 180 7.99 -23.52 12.23
N ASN A 181 8.48 -22.65 13.11
CA ASN A 181 8.47 -22.86 14.56
C ASN A 181 7.04 -22.98 15.11
N GLU A 182 6.10 -22.15 14.65
CA GLU A 182 4.70 -22.25 15.07
C GLU A 182 4.05 -23.57 14.61
N ILE A 183 4.36 -24.04 13.40
CA ILE A 183 3.88 -25.35 12.93
C ILE A 183 4.44 -26.47 13.82
N ALA A 184 5.75 -26.48 14.08
CA ALA A 184 6.40 -27.48 14.92
C ALA A 184 5.80 -27.50 16.34
N ASN A 185 5.69 -26.33 16.98
CA ASN A 185 5.10 -26.17 18.31
C ASN A 185 3.65 -26.68 18.39
N LYS A 186 2.88 -26.57 17.30
CA LYS A 186 1.51 -27.08 17.26
C LYS A 186 1.47 -28.60 17.09
N ILE A 187 2.38 -29.17 16.29
CA ILE A 187 2.47 -30.61 16.13
C ILE A 187 2.84 -31.27 17.47
N GLU A 188 3.88 -30.77 18.14
CA GLU A 188 4.35 -31.31 19.44
C GLU A 188 3.28 -31.28 20.54
N LYS A 189 2.32 -30.35 20.47
CA LYS A 189 1.24 -30.25 21.46
C LYS A 189 0.06 -31.19 21.19
N ASN A 190 -0.06 -31.72 19.97
CA ASN A 190 -1.22 -32.50 19.53
C ASN A 190 -0.87 -33.97 19.19
N VAL A 191 0.42 -34.32 19.26
CA VAL A 191 0.96 -35.67 19.04
C VAL A 191 1.64 -36.13 20.32
#